data_AF-A0AAV4GTE0-F1
#
_entry.id   AF-A0AAV4GTE0-F1
#
_cell.length_a   1.000
_cell.length_b   1.000
_cell.length_c   1.000
_cell.angle_alpha   90.00
_cell.angle_beta   90.00
_cell.angle_gamma   90.00
#
_symmetry.space_group_name_H-M   'P 1'
#
loop_
_entity.id
_entity.type
_entity.pdbx_description
1 polymer ?
#
loop_
_entity_poly.entity_id
_entity_poly.type
_entity_poly.pdbx_seq_one_letter_code
_entity_poly.pdbx_strand_id
1 'polypeptide(L)' 'MVKKHQKPNPMLGQPGGIVEKEAAIQASNVAIWNPESQKADRVGFSFTEEGKKQRVFKSNGNPVDA' A
#
# COMPACT_ATOMS: atom_id res chain seq x y z
N MET A 1 -3.20 -9.38 -10.69
CA MET A 1 -4.17 -8.77 -11.64
C MET A 1 -5.21 -9.79 -12.02
N VAL A 2 -6.46 -9.39 -12.17
CA VAL A 2 -7.56 -10.26 -12.63
C VAL A 2 -8.18 -9.69 -13.90
N LYS A 3 -8.54 -10.59 -14.82
CA LYS A 3 -9.30 -10.25 -16.02
C LYS A 3 -10.78 -10.28 -15.70
N LYS A 4 -11.46 -9.15 -15.83
CA LYS A 4 -12.90 -9.01 -15.58
C LYS A 4 -13.62 -8.69 -16.88
N HIS A 5 -14.63 -9.48 -17.22
CA HIS A 5 -15.56 -9.14 -18.29
C HIS A 5 -16.47 -8.01 -17.83
N GLN A 6 -16.45 -6.90 -18.55
CA GLN A 6 -17.26 -5.71 -18.29
C GLN A 6 -18.25 -5.52 -19.43
N LYS A 7 -19.55 -5.41 -19.08
CA LYS A 7 -20.58 -5.02 -20.02
C LYS A 7 -20.38 -3.54 -20.41
N PRO A 8 -20.61 -3.16 -21.67
CA PRO A 8 -20.52 -1.77 -22.10
C PRO A 8 -21.52 -0.89 -21.34
N ASN A 9 -21.11 0.33 -21.00
CA ASN A 9 -22.01 1.35 -20.47
C ASN A 9 -21.91 2.63 -21.32
N PRO A 10 -22.81 2.81 -22.30
CA PRO A 10 -22.80 3.95 -23.22
C PRO A 10 -22.95 5.31 -22.53
N MET A 11 -23.68 5.39 -21.41
CA MET A 11 -23.90 6.67 -20.69
C MET A 11 -22.62 7.18 -20.01
N LEU A 12 -21.72 6.28 -19.64
CA LEU A 12 -20.41 6.61 -19.06
C LEU A 12 -19.27 6.56 -20.10
N GLY A 13 -19.59 6.35 -21.38
CA GLY A 13 -18.60 6.19 -22.44
C GLY A 13 -17.66 5.00 -22.23
N GLN A 14 -18.04 4.01 -21.40
CA GLN A 14 -17.18 2.88 -21.09
C GLN A 14 -17.41 1.75 -22.10
N PRO A 15 -16.43 1.43 -22.97
CA PRO A 15 -16.54 0.31 -23.88
C PRO A 15 -16.57 -1.01 -23.09
N GLY A 16 -17.33 -1.97 -23.61
CA GLY A 16 -17.35 -3.33 -23.07
C GLY A 16 -16.07 -4.09 -23.45
N GLY A 17 -15.75 -5.14 -22.70
CA GLY A 17 -14.58 -5.97 -23.00
C GLY A 17 -14.00 -6.64 -21.77
N ILE A 18 -12.78 -7.16 -21.93
CA ILE A 18 -12.00 -7.71 -20.84
C ILE A 18 -11.11 -6.60 -20.29
N VAL A 19 -11.35 -6.20 -19.05
CA VAL A 19 -10.55 -5.18 -18.36
C VAL A 19 -9.67 -5.85 -17.32
N GLU A 20 -8.41 -5.43 -17.26
CA GLU A 20 -7.50 -5.85 -16.20
C GLU A 20 -7.70 -4.95 -14.98
N LYS A 21 -7.95 -5.57 -13.83
CA LYS A 21 -8.14 -4.87 -12.57
C LYS A 21 -7.25 -5.48 -11.48
N GLU A 22 -6.80 -4.63 -10.57
CA GLU A 22 -6.18 -5.06 -9.33
C GLU A 22 -7.19 -5.85 -8.49
N ALA A 23 -6.71 -6.94 -7.88
CA ALA A 23 -7.47 -7.73 -6.93
C ALA A 23 -6.96 -7.45 -5.52
N ALA A 24 -7.82 -7.66 -4.52
CA ALA A 24 -7.42 -7.55 -3.13
C ALA A 24 -6.29 -8.55 -2.83
N ILE A 25 -5.33 -8.12 -2.02
CA ILE A 25 -4.28 -8.94 -1.43
C ILE A 25 -4.47 -8.95 0.08
N GLN A 26 -4.17 -10.07 0.72
CA GLN A 26 -4.23 -10.16 2.18
C GLN A 26 -3.17 -9.25 2.80
N ALA A 27 -3.54 -8.49 3.82
CA ALA A 27 -2.66 -7.51 4.45
C ALA A 27 -1.38 -8.11 5.09
N SER A 28 -1.39 -9.38 5.49
CA SER A 28 -0.19 -10.05 6.03
C SER A 28 0.85 -10.41 4.97
N ASN A 29 0.50 -10.34 3.68
CA ASN A 29 1.41 -10.61 2.57
C ASN A 29 2.10 -9.34 2.05
N VAL A 30 1.89 -8.19 2.70
CA VAL A 30 2.54 -6.92 2.37
C VAL A 30 3.40 -6.43 3.54
N ALA A 31 4.46 -5.70 3.21
CA ALA A 31 5.36 -5.08 4.18
C ALA A 31 5.68 -3.65 3.74
N ILE A 32 6.08 -2.81 4.70
CA ILE A 32 6.44 -1.42 4.40
C ILE A 32 7.86 -1.39 3.85
N TRP A 33 8.03 -0.68 2.74
CA TRP A 33 9.34 -0.46 2.14
C TRP A 33 10.15 0.56 2.95
N ASN A 34 11.37 0.19 3.34
CA ASN A 34 12.33 1.11 3.91
C ASN A 34 13.29 1.59 2.81
N PRO A 35 13.28 2.89 2.42
CA PRO A 35 14.10 3.41 1.33
C PRO A 35 15.61 3.41 1.64
N GLU A 36 16.02 3.49 2.91
CA GLU A 36 17.43 3.52 3.30
C GLU A 36 18.07 2.13 3.25
N SER A 37 17.35 1.12 3.72
CA SER A 37 17.84 -0.25 3.71
C SER A 37 17.44 -1.03 2.45
N GLN A 38 16.69 -0.39 1.55
CA GLN A 38 16.20 -0.92 0.27
C GLN A 38 15.57 -2.30 0.41
N LYS A 39 14.78 -2.50 1.47
CA LYS A 39 14.11 -3.76 1.77
C LYS A 39 12.81 -3.55 2.53
N ALA A 40 12.00 -4.60 2.55
CA ALA A 40 10.84 -4.68 3.44
C ALA A 40 11.27 -4.66 4.91
N ASP A 41 10.58 -3.86 5.72
CA ASP A 41 10.86 -3.75 7.16
C ASP A 41 9.59 -3.82 8.01
N ARG A 42 9.79 -4.12 9.29
CA ARG A 42 8.73 -4.15 10.31
C ARG A 42 8.57 -2.78 10.96
N VAL A 43 7.35 -2.48 11.36
CA VAL A 43 7.00 -1.23 12.04
C VAL A 43 7.02 -1.40 13.56
N GLY A 44 7.60 -0.43 14.24
CA GLY A 44 7.46 -0.17 15.67
C GLY A 44 6.76 1.17 15.92
N PHE A 45 6.62 1.53 17.19
CA PHE A 45 6.06 2.82 17.59
C PHE A 45 7.03 3.52 18.54
N SER A 46 7.19 4.82 18.35
CA SER A 46 7.87 5.72 19.29
C SER A 46 7.02 6.98 19.51
N PHE A 47 7.44 7.81 20.45
CA PHE A 47 6.84 9.13 20.67
C PHE A 47 7.81 10.21 20.21
N THR A 48 7.30 11.25 19.56
CA THR A 48 8.07 12.48 19.30
C THR A 48 8.31 13.23 20.61
N GLU A 49 9.23 14.20 20.58
CA GLU A 49 9.48 15.10 21.72
C GLU A 49 8.21 15.88 22.12
N GLU A 50 7.29 16.11 21.18
CA GLU A 50 5.97 16.71 21.41
C GLU A 50 4.93 15.72 21.98
N GLY A 51 5.31 14.47 22.24
CA GLY A 51 4.45 13.42 22.78
C GLY A 51 3.50 12.77 21.78
N LYS A 52 3.65 13.02 20.46
CA LYS A 52 2.82 12.39 19.43
C LYS A 52 3.35 11.00 19.11
N LYS A 53 2.44 10.02 18.99
CA LYS A 53 2.80 8.66 18.61
C LYS A 53 3.13 8.61 17.11
N GLN A 54 4.33 8.15 16.78
CA GLN A 54 4.77 7.95 15.40
C GLN A 54 5.13 6.49 15.13
N ARG A 55 5.01 6.10 13.86
CA ARG A 55 5.50 4.82 13.36
C ARG A 55 6.98 4.94 13.02
N VAL A 56 7.77 3.96 13.44
CA VAL A 56 9.21 3.90 13.12
C VAL A 56 9.58 2.57 12.50
N PHE A 57 10.54 2.59 11.58
CA PHE A 57 11.17 1.40 11.04
C PHE A 57 11.98 0.71 12.14
N LYS A 58 11.76 -0.60 12.35
CA LYS A 58 12.49 -1.33 13.39
C LYS A 58 13.97 -1.50 13.07
N SER A 59 14.37 -1.44 11.80
CA SER A 59 15.77 -1.65 11.43
C SER A 59 16.69 -0.47 11.74
N ASN A 60 16.21 0.77 11.61
CA ASN A 60 17.02 1.99 11.72
C ASN A 60 16.42 3.05 12.65
N GLY A 61 15.20 2.84 13.16
CA GLY A 61 14.52 3.78 14.07
C GLY A 61 13.92 5.01 13.38
N ASN A 62 14.04 5.12 12.06
CA ASN A 62 13.59 6.31 11.34
C ASN A 62 12.06 6.34 11.20
N PRO A 63 11.44 7.53 11.15
CA PRO A 63 10.00 7.68 10.93
C PRO A 63 9.55 7.03 9.62
N VAL A 64 8.41 6.33 9.65
CA VAL A 64 7.81 5.72 8.46
C VAL A 64 7.04 6.75 7.63
N ASP A 65 6.44 7.71 8.32
CA ASP A 65 5.64 8.79 7.74
C ASP A 65 6.53 10.05 7.69
N ALA A 66 7.14 10.31 6.53
CA ALA A 66 7.96 11.49 6.25
C ALA A 66 7.20 12.47 5.36
#